data_AF-A0A6S4GUG8-F1
#
_entry.id   AF-A0A6S4GUG8-F1
#
_cell.length_a   1.000
_cell.length_b   1.000
_cell.length_c   1.000
_cell.angle_alpha   90.00
_cell.angle_beta   90.00
_cell.angle_gamma   90.00
#
_symmetry.space_group_name_H-M   'P 1'
#
loop_
_entity.id
_entity.type
_entity.pdbx_description
1 polymer ?
#
loop_
_entity_poly.entity_id
_entity_poly.type
_entity_poly.pdbx_seq_one_letter_code
_entity_poly.pdbx_strand_id
1 'polypeptide(L)'
;MAVTLVVIGIFMVVILSMQAQVSTISVLSAQQTKASFLAYNNMRRYANDSPPSWFKCNTGSSGTRYRVMERTESVDGLPGMVRQEVYASAPYGCKDASSSGGGKSSLGMPVKVESVVEYGLPSSGVGSGRKVTHATYAAF
;
A
#
# COMPACT_ATOMS: atom_id res chain seq x y z
N MET A 1 -4.86 56.69 2.50
CA MET A 1 -4.46 56.11 3.81
C MET A 1 -5.33 54.92 4.20
N ALA A 2 -6.66 55.00 4.13
CA ALA A 2 -7.54 53.89 4.53
C ALA A 2 -7.53 52.67 3.58
N VAL A 3 -7.55 52.91 2.27
CA VAL A 3 -7.59 51.84 1.25
C VAL A 3 -6.37 50.93 1.32
N THR A 4 -5.18 51.50 1.55
CA THR A 4 -3.92 50.75 1.67
C THR A 4 -3.90 49.84 2.91
N LEU A 5 -4.50 50.27 4.03
CA LEU A 5 -4.60 49.47 5.25
C LEU A 5 -5.54 48.28 5.07
N VAL A 6 -6.66 48.48 4.37
CA VAL A 6 -7.61 47.39 4.04
C VAL A 6 -6.94 46.35 3.16
N VAL A 7 -6.20 46.78 2.14
CA VAL A 7 -5.47 45.87 1.24
C VAL A 7 -4.43 45.06 2.00
N ILE A 8 -3.61 45.69 2.85
CA ILE A 8 -2.60 45.00 3.67
C ILE A 8 -3.25 43.98 4.62
N GLY A 9 -4.39 44.34 5.24
CA GLY A 9 -5.13 43.45 6.13
C GLY A 9 -5.63 42.18 5.43
N ILE A 10 -6.14 42.31 4.20
CA ILE A 10 -6.60 41.17 3.39
C ILE A 10 -5.42 40.25 3.04
N PHE A 11 -4.30 40.81 2.59
CA PHE A 11 -3.11 40.03 2.26
C PHE A 11 -2.56 39.27 3.48
N MET A 12 -2.54 39.87 4.67
CA MET A 12 -2.10 39.20 5.90
C MET A 12 -2.97 37.98 6.26
N VAL A 13 -4.30 38.10 6.16
CA VAL A 13 -5.21 36.98 6.45
C VAL A 13 -5.00 35.82 5.47
N VAL A 14 -4.81 36.12 4.19
CA VAL A 14 -4.55 35.11 3.15
C VAL A 14 -3.19 34.43 3.35
N ILE A 15 -2.15 35.18 3.70
CA ILE A 15 -0.81 34.61 3.96
C ILE A 15 -0.86 33.70 5.19
N LEU A 16 -1.51 34.13 6.27
CA LEU A 16 -1.65 33.33 7.48
C LEU A 16 -2.43 32.04 7.24
N SER A 17 -3.51 32.10 6.45
CA SER A 17 -4.28 30.89 6.09
C SER A 17 -3.47 29.95 5.20
N MET A 18 -2.65 30.48 4.29
CA MET A 18 -1.75 29.67 3.47
C MET A 18 -0.65 28.99 4.31
N GLN A 19 -0.06 29.68 5.30
CA GLN A 19 0.95 29.11 6.20
C GLN A 19 0.40 27.95 7.06
N ALA A 20 -0.85 28.09 7.54
CA ALA A 20 -1.53 27.04 8.30
C ALA A 20 -1.85 25.79 7.43
N GLN A 21 -2.25 26.00 6.17
CA GLN A 21 -2.46 24.92 5.21
C GLN A 21 -1.14 24.23 4.82
N VAL A 22 -0.06 24.98 4.58
CA VAL A 22 1.24 24.41 4.21
C VAL A 22 1.83 23.55 5.34
N SER A 23 1.67 23.99 6.59
CA SER A 23 2.15 23.24 7.76
C SER A 23 1.42 21.91 7.99
N THR A 24 0.13 21.86 7.66
CA THR A 24 -0.66 20.62 7.77
C THR A 24 -0.43 19.68 6.58
N ILE A 25 -0.24 20.24 5.38
CA ILE A 25 0.07 19.48 4.16
C ILE A 25 1.42 18.78 4.29
N SER A 26 2.45 19.43 4.83
CA SER A 26 3.80 18.87 4.94
C SER A 26 3.88 17.65 5.88
N VAL A 27 3.19 17.70 7.03
CA VAL A 27 3.09 16.56 7.95
C VAL A 27 2.29 15.43 7.33
N LEU A 28 1.18 15.75 6.67
CA LEU A 28 0.32 14.77 6.01
C LEU A 28 1.04 14.08 4.84
N SER A 29 1.85 14.81 4.07
CA SER A 29 2.65 14.27 2.98
C SER A 29 3.82 13.43 3.48
N ALA A 30 4.45 13.81 4.60
CA ALA A 30 5.49 13.00 5.24
C ALA A 30 4.93 11.66 5.74
N GLN A 31 3.74 11.68 6.36
CA GLN A 31 3.01 10.48 6.76
C GLN A 31 2.64 9.62 5.55
N GLN A 32 2.09 10.20 4.49
CA GLN A 32 1.79 9.46 3.25
C GLN A 32 3.03 8.83 2.64
N THR A 33 4.16 9.54 2.62
CA THR A 33 5.42 9.04 2.05
C THR A 33 5.95 7.88 2.88
N LYS A 34 5.93 7.96 4.22
CA LYS A 34 6.30 6.85 5.11
C LYS A 34 5.41 5.62 4.90
N ALA A 35 4.08 5.80 4.87
CA ALA A 35 3.14 4.71 4.63
C ALA A 35 3.34 4.06 3.24
N SER A 36 3.58 4.89 2.22
CA SER A 36 3.89 4.42 0.87
C SER A 36 5.20 3.66 0.80
N PHE A 37 6.25 4.12 1.51
CA PHE A 37 7.53 3.42 1.58
C PHE A 37 7.40 2.07 2.26
N LEU A 38 6.61 1.99 3.34
CA LEU A 38 6.33 0.74 4.04
C LEU A 38 5.59 -0.27 3.16
N ALA A 39 4.55 0.20 2.46
CA ALA A 39 3.81 -0.63 1.49
C ALA A 39 4.71 -1.10 0.35
N TYR A 40 5.54 -0.20 -0.19
CA TYR A 40 6.49 -0.53 -1.25
C TYR A 40 7.55 -1.53 -0.78
N ASN A 41 8.09 -1.39 0.43
CA ASN A 41 9.09 -2.31 0.98
C ASN A 41 8.51 -3.70 1.18
N ASN A 42 7.30 -3.78 1.73
CA ASN A 42 6.56 -5.04 1.84
C ASN A 42 6.36 -5.66 0.46
N MET A 43 5.85 -4.91 -0.51
CA MET A 43 5.67 -5.37 -1.89
C MET A 43 6.99 -5.88 -2.49
N ARG A 44 8.07 -5.12 -2.35
CA ARG A 44 9.40 -5.44 -2.89
C ARG A 44 9.97 -6.71 -2.28
N ARG A 45 9.79 -6.93 -0.97
CA ARG A 45 10.24 -8.15 -0.29
C ARG A 45 9.57 -9.40 -0.88
N TYR A 46 8.26 -9.35 -1.09
CA TYR A 46 7.52 -10.48 -1.65
C TYR A 46 7.69 -10.63 -3.16
N ALA A 47 7.92 -9.53 -3.90
CA ALA A 47 8.09 -9.57 -5.34
C ALA A 47 9.50 -9.98 -5.81
N ASN A 48 10.54 -9.78 -4.99
CA ASN A 48 11.91 -10.15 -5.35
C ASN A 48 12.25 -11.62 -5.10
N ASP A 49 11.51 -12.32 -4.24
CA ASP A 49 11.68 -13.76 -4.06
C ASP A 49 11.08 -14.49 -5.28
N SER A 50 11.92 -14.77 -6.28
CA SER A 50 11.57 -15.58 -7.45
C SER A 50 12.40 -16.88 -7.47
N PRO A 51 11.77 -18.06 -7.45
CA PRO A 51 10.33 -18.32 -7.32
C PRO A 51 9.81 -18.09 -5.88
N PRO A 52 8.61 -17.53 -5.70
CA PRO A 52 8.08 -17.21 -4.38
C PRO A 52 7.71 -18.50 -3.61
N SER A 53 8.56 -18.91 -2.68
CA SER A 53 8.35 -20.11 -1.83
C SER A 53 7.10 -20.01 -0.94
N TRP A 54 6.65 -18.79 -0.69
CA TRP A 54 5.47 -18.47 0.10
C TRP A 54 4.17 -18.56 -0.70
N PHE A 55 4.22 -18.60 -2.05
CA PHE A 55 3.03 -18.68 -2.91
C PHE A 55 2.79 -20.13 -3.34
N LYS A 56 1.84 -20.80 -2.70
CA LYS A 56 1.38 -22.12 -3.12
C LYS A 56 0.17 -21.95 -4.03
N CYS A 57 0.37 -22.18 -5.32
CA CYS A 57 -0.76 -22.16 -6.22
C CYS A 57 -1.53 -23.47 -6.18
N ASN A 58 -2.51 -23.52 -5.27
CA ASN A 58 -3.31 -24.71 -4.95
C ASN A 58 -4.75 -24.61 -5.46
N THR A 59 -5.12 -23.50 -6.08
CA THR A 59 -6.47 -23.28 -6.60
C THR A 59 -6.40 -23.11 -8.11
N GLY A 60 -6.98 -24.05 -8.85
CA GLY A 60 -7.23 -23.95 -10.30
C GLY A 60 -8.18 -22.80 -10.70
N SER A 61 -8.56 -21.94 -9.74
CA SER A 61 -9.37 -20.75 -9.99
C SER A 61 -8.46 -19.54 -10.24
N SER A 62 -8.60 -18.94 -11.42
CA SER A 62 -7.93 -17.70 -11.77
C SER A 62 -8.42 -16.55 -10.88
N GLY A 63 -7.49 -15.78 -10.32
CA GLY A 63 -7.80 -14.56 -9.57
C GLY A 63 -8.09 -14.73 -8.08
N THR A 64 -7.92 -15.92 -7.48
CA THR A 64 -8.02 -16.07 -6.02
C THR A 64 -6.93 -15.24 -5.33
N ARG A 65 -7.34 -14.30 -4.48
CA ARG A 65 -6.43 -13.52 -3.62
C ARG A 65 -6.05 -14.34 -2.40
N TYR A 66 -4.79 -14.75 -2.35
CA TYR A 66 -4.17 -15.35 -1.18
C TYR A 66 -3.56 -14.27 -0.30
N ARG A 67 -3.78 -14.34 1.02
CA ARG A 67 -3.18 -13.41 1.96
C ARG A 67 -1.83 -13.96 2.43
N VAL A 68 -0.77 -13.27 2.07
CA VAL A 68 0.63 -13.64 2.34
C VAL A 68 1.07 -13.15 3.71
N MET A 69 0.66 -11.93 4.06
CA MET A 69 1.01 -11.31 5.32
C MET A 69 -0.15 -10.49 5.84
N GLU A 70 -0.35 -10.57 7.15
CA GLU A 70 -1.10 -9.61 7.95
C GLU A 70 -0.20 -9.17 9.09
N ARG A 71 -0.08 -7.86 9.28
CA ARG A 71 0.57 -7.30 10.44
C ARG A 71 -0.14 -6.02 10.84
N THR A 72 -0.46 -5.89 12.12
CA THR A 72 -1.01 -4.65 12.68
C THR A 72 -0.05 -4.17 13.76
N GLU A 73 0.59 -3.03 13.53
CA GLU A 73 1.57 -2.47 14.47
C GLU A 73 1.53 -0.94 14.45
N SER A 74 1.92 -0.30 15.55
CA SER A 74 2.16 1.14 15.59
C SER A 74 3.51 1.44 14.94
N VAL A 75 3.52 2.27 13.89
CA VAL A 75 4.74 2.64 13.17
C VAL A 75 5.13 4.08 13.50
N ASP A 76 6.40 4.29 13.85
CA ASP A 76 6.90 5.61 14.22
C ASP A 76 6.74 6.65 13.10
N GLY A 77 6.02 7.73 13.41
CA GLY A 77 5.67 8.79 12.47
C GLY A 77 4.44 8.54 11.60
N LEU A 78 3.65 7.48 11.87
CA LEU A 78 2.30 7.33 11.34
C LEU A 78 1.27 7.48 12.48
N PRO A 79 0.13 8.16 12.25
CA PRO A 79 -0.89 8.30 13.26
C PRO A 79 -1.60 6.97 13.49
N GLY A 80 -1.85 6.62 14.76
CA GLY A 80 -2.61 5.43 15.15
C GLY A 80 -1.92 4.09 14.85
N MET A 81 -2.73 3.03 14.81
CA MET A 81 -2.25 1.71 14.39
C MET A 81 -2.15 1.65 12.87
N VAL A 82 -1.19 0.86 12.37
CA VAL A 82 -0.96 0.64 10.94
C VAL A 82 -1.19 -0.83 10.63
N ARG A 83 -2.17 -1.11 9.78
CA ARG A 83 -2.48 -2.45 9.29
C ARG A 83 -1.83 -2.65 7.92
N GLN A 84 -0.91 -3.60 7.86
CA GLN A 84 -0.15 -3.98 6.67
C GLN A 84 -0.62 -5.36 6.22
N GLU A 85 -1.13 -5.42 5.00
CA GLU A 85 -1.62 -6.65 4.39
C GLU A 85 -0.87 -6.84 3.08
N VAL A 86 -0.47 -8.07 2.78
CA VAL A 86 0.07 -8.41 1.46
C VAL A 86 -0.76 -9.55 0.91
N TYR A 87 -1.24 -9.37 -0.30
CA TYR A 87 -2.00 -10.34 -1.04
C TYR A 87 -1.22 -10.76 -2.28
N ALA A 88 -1.41 -12.00 -2.70
CA ALA A 88 -0.92 -12.51 -3.96
C ALA A 88 -2.05 -13.19 -4.71
N SER A 89 -2.09 -13.00 -6.01
CA SER A 89 -3.07 -13.65 -6.88
C SER A 89 -2.43 -14.08 -8.18
N ALA A 90 -2.90 -15.20 -8.73
CA ALA A 90 -2.55 -15.66 -10.07
C ALA A 90 -3.68 -15.26 -11.03
N PRO A 91 -3.60 -14.07 -11.68
CA PRO A 91 -4.66 -13.59 -12.57
C PRO A 91 -4.79 -14.41 -13.87
N TYR A 92 -3.78 -15.22 -14.19
CA TYR A 92 -3.79 -16.12 -15.34
C TYR A 92 -4.16 -17.55 -14.94
N GLY A 93 -4.51 -17.77 -13.67
CA GLY A 93 -4.70 -19.09 -13.09
C GLY A 93 -3.37 -19.83 -12.91
N CYS A 94 -3.41 -20.85 -12.06
CA CYS A 94 -2.34 -21.82 -11.99
C CYS A 94 -2.88 -23.08 -12.62
N LYS A 95 -2.36 -23.39 -13.80
CA LYS A 95 -2.74 -24.62 -14.48
C LYS A 95 -2.22 -25.78 -13.64
N ASP A 96 -3.14 -26.57 -13.07
CA ASP A 96 -2.80 -27.74 -12.29
C ASP A 96 -1.93 -28.68 -13.14
N ALA A 97 -0.79 -29.09 -12.61
CA ALA A 97 0.10 -30.12 -13.16
C ALA A 97 -0.57 -31.52 -13.25
N SER A 98 -1.90 -31.61 -13.15
CA SER A 98 -2.69 -32.84 -13.15
C SER A 98 -3.43 -33.10 -14.46
N SER A 99 -3.39 -32.18 -15.43
CA SER A 99 -3.94 -32.43 -16.78
C SER A 99 -2.85 -32.89 -17.76
N SER A 100 -2.57 -34.20 -17.70
CA SER A 100 -2.02 -35.03 -18.78
C SER A 100 -0.83 -34.44 -19.57
N GLY A 101 0.39 -34.75 -19.12
CA GLY A 101 1.62 -34.48 -19.86
C GLY A 101 2.68 -33.90 -18.95
N GLY A 102 3.68 -34.71 -18.60
CA GLY A 102 4.80 -34.28 -17.76
C GLY A 102 5.46 -33.02 -18.33
N GLY A 103 5.63 -32.02 -17.48
CA GLY A 103 6.42 -30.84 -17.82
C GLY A 103 5.99 -29.62 -17.03
N LYS A 104 6.73 -29.34 -15.94
CA LYS A 104 6.94 -28.02 -15.33
C LYS A 104 5.66 -27.19 -15.09
N SER A 105 5.32 -26.98 -13.81
CA SER A 105 4.62 -25.76 -13.36
C SER A 105 5.03 -24.61 -14.25
N SER A 106 4.10 -23.85 -14.83
CA SER A 106 4.41 -22.83 -15.84
C SER A 106 5.37 -21.77 -15.28
N LEU A 107 6.67 -22.07 -15.33
CA LEU A 107 7.78 -21.18 -15.08
C LEU A 107 7.63 -20.04 -16.08
N GLY A 108 7.24 -18.87 -15.59
CA GLY A 108 7.12 -17.66 -16.39
C GLY A 108 5.76 -16.96 -16.37
N MET A 109 4.72 -17.50 -15.71
CA MET A 109 3.46 -16.75 -15.56
C MET A 109 3.51 -15.84 -14.34
N PRO A 110 3.36 -14.51 -14.49
CA PRO A 110 3.56 -13.59 -13.38
C PRO A 110 2.43 -13.69 -12.34
N VAL A 111 2.81 -13.69 -11.06
CA VAL A 111 1.90 -13.59 -9.91
C VAL A 111 1.75 -12.11 -9.54
N LYS A 112 0.52 -11.65 -9.36
CA LYS A 112 0.25 -10.28 -8.90
C LYS A 112 0.40 -10.23 -7.38
N VAL A 113 1.31 -9.42 -6.87
CA VAL A 113 1.50 -9.15 -5.44
C VAL A 113 0.98 -7.75 -5.14
N GLU A 114 -0.04 -7.65 -4.28
CA GLU A 114 -0.67 -6.42 -3.83
C GLU A 114 -0.34 -6.18 -2.35
N SER A 115 0.43 -5.15 -2.01
CA SER A 115 0.59 -4.68 -0.63
C SER A 115 -0.38 -3.55 -0.34
N VAL A 116 -1.15 -3.71 0.73
CA VAL A 116 -2.13 -2.76 1.24
C VAL A 116 -1.66 -2.31 2.62
N VAL A 117 -1.46 -1.02 2.81
CA VAL A 117 -1.13 -0.43 4.10
C VAL A 117 -2.18 0.60 4.46
N GLU A 118 -2.86 0.36 5.57
CA GLU A 118 -3.85 1.27 6.15
C GLU A 118 -3.28 1.87 7.42
N TYR A 119 -3.35 3.19 7.58
CA TYR A 119 -2.81 3.93 8.72
C TYR A 119 -3.83 4.95 9.24
N GLY A 120 -3.67 5.42 10.47
CA GLY A 120 -4.70 6.23 11.12
C GLY A 120 -5.81 5.39 11.74
N LEU A 121 -5.59 4.08 11.96
CA LEU A 121 -6.58 3.24 12.62
C LEU A 121 -6.66 3.56 14.12
N PRO A 122 -7.85 3.41 14.73
CA PRO A 122 -8.00 3.46 16.18
C PRO A 122 -7.13 2.39 16.86
N SER A 123 -6.87 2.55 18.16
CA SER A 123 -5.98 1.68 18.95
C SER A 123 -6.35 0.19 18.91
N SER A 124 -7.59 -0.14 18.53
CA SER A 124 -8.08 -1.50 18.28
C SER A 124 -7.51 -2.15 17.01
N GLY A 125 -6.86 -1.39 16.11
CA GLY A 125 -6.37 -1.88 14.82
C GLY A 125 -7.47 -2.24 13.82
N VAL A 126 -8.74 -1.96 14.15
CA VAL A 126 -9.92 -2.26 13.34
C VAL A 126 -10.79 -1.00 13.30
N GLY A 127 -10.90 -0.40 12.11
CA GLY A 127 -11.61 0.85 11.88
C GLY A 127 -11.39 1.36 10.46
N SER A 128 -11.74 2.63 10.22
CA SER A 128 -11.52 3.30 8.93
C SER A 128 -10.29 4.19 9.03
N GLY A 129 -9.23 3.85 8.30
CA GLY A 129 -8.02 4.64 8.17
C GLY A 129 -7.79 5.14 6.74
N ARG A 130 -6.64 5.78 6.52
CA ARG A 130 -6.15 6.11 5.19
C ARG A 130 -5.43 4.91 4.61
N LYS A 131 -5.85 4.47 3.42
CA LYS A 131 -5.34 3.27 2.76
C LYS A 131 -4.40 3.62 1.60
N VAL A 132 -3.30 2.90 1.50
CA VAL A 132 -2.34 2.96 0.39
C VAL A 132 -2.18 1.54 -0.16
N THR A 133 -2.34 1.38 -1.46
CA THR A 133 -2.19 0.08 -2.13
C THR A 133 -1.10 0.19 -3.18
N HIS A 134 -0.14 -0.73 -3.14
CA HIS A 134 0.87 -0.93 -4.16
C HIS A 134 0.72 -2.33 -4.74
N ALA A 135 0.82 -2.45 -6.06
CA ALA A 135 0.73 -3.74 -6.72
C ALA A 135 1.88 -3.88 -7.71
N THR A 136 2.43 -5.09 -7.80
CA THR A 136 3.43 -5.46 -8.79
C THR A 136 3.20 -6.88 -9.27
N TYR A 137 3.88 -7.23 -10.34
CA TYR A 137 3.94 -8.58 -10.87
C TYR A 137 5.30 -9.17 -10.51
N ALA A 138 5.30 -10.35 -9.89
CA ALA A 138 6.48 -11.13 -9.57
C ALA A 138 6.57 -12.30 -10.55
N ALA A 139 7.78 -12.63 -11.01
CA ALA A 139 7.99 -13.80 -11.85
C ALA A 139 7.91 -15.08 -11.00
N PHE A 140 7.14 -16.06 -11.46
CA PHE A 140 6.98 -17.38 -10.84
C PHE A 140 7.71 -18.45 -11.65
#